data_AF-A0A392PU37-F1
#
_entry.id   AF-A0A392PU37-F1
#
_cell.length_a   1.000
_cell.length_b   1.000
_cell.length_c   1.000
_cell.angle_alpha   90.00
_cell.angle_beta   90.00
_cell.angle_gamma   90.00
#
_symmetry.space_group_name_H-M   'P 1'
#
loop_
_entity.id
_entity.type
_entity.pdbx_description
1 polymer ?
#
loop_
_entity_poly.entity_id
_entity_poly.type
_entity_poly.pdbx_seq_one_letter_code
_entity_poly.pdbx_strand_id
1 'polypeptide(L)'
;MRGKQSGSLQFDPEIEKTAKANHKAAREARQAARLAILEQPPQEEDTSSPYISEDEPIETAEQDPTPPPPPRRTLGDYGLRNNGEI
;
A
#
# COMPACT_ATOMS: atom_id res chain seq x y z
N MET A 1 16.25 -18.33 16.08
CA MET A 1 16.84 -17.38 17.04
C MET A 1 15.98 -16.13 17.08
N ARG A 2 15.46 -15.72 18.24
CA ARG A 2 14.73 -14.44 18.39
C ARG A 2 15.76 -13.34 18.62
N GLY A 3 15.77 -12.31 17.78
CA GLY A 3 16.64 -11.15 17.94
C GLY A 3 16.37 -10.43 19.25
N LYS A 4 17.44 -10.01 19.93
CA LYS A 4 17.34 -9.19 21.16
C LYS A 4 16.69 -7.85 20.79
N GLN A 5 15.74 -7.42 21.62
CA GLN A 5 15.06 -6.14 21.44
C GLN A 5 16.10 -5.03 21.62
N SER A 6 16.28 -4.17 20.61
CA SER A 6 17.08 -2.96 20.72
C SER A 6 16.45 -2.06 21.79
N GLY A 7 17.24 -1.65 22.79
CA GLY A 7 16.78 -0.77 23.87
C GLY A 7 16.27 0.58 23.36
N SER A 8 15.70 1.40 24.24
CA SER A 8 15.15 2.71 23.87
C SER A 8 16.26 3.61 23.29
N LEU A 9 16.19 3.88 21.99
CA LEU A 9 17.02 4.90 21.34
C LEU A 9 16.53 6.28 21.78
N GLN A 10 17.44 7.11 22.28
CA GLN A 10 17.11 8.49 22.61
C GLN A 10 16.99 9.33 21.34
N PHE A 11 16.11 10.32 21.38
CA PHE A 11 15.93 11.24 20.28
C PHE A 11 17.14 12.17 20.15
N ASP A 12 17.70 12.24 18.95
CA ASP A 12 18.77 13.15 18.59
C ASP A 12 18.29 14.12 17.49
N PRO A 13 18.16 15.43 17.79
CA PRO A 13 17.64 16.41 16.84
C PRO A 13 18.54 16.60 15.61
N GLU A 14 19.85 16.37 15.72
CA GLU A 14 20.77 16.50 14.59
C GLU A 14 20.59 15.34 13.60
N ILE A 15 20.35 14.13 14.12
CA ILE A 15 20.04 12.95 13.31
C ILE A 15 18.70 13.13 12.59
N GLU A 16 17.66 13.59 13.29
CA GLU A 16 16.33 13.80 12.70
C GLU A 16 16.35 14.81 11.55
N LYS A 17 17.09 15.92 11.71
CA LYS A 17 17.24 16.94 10.67
C LYS A 17 17.91 16.35 9.41
N THR A 18 18.96 15.57 9.61
CA THR A 18 19.72 14.95 8.52
C THR A 18 18.91 13.85 7.84
N ALA A 19 18.20 13.02 8.61
CA ALA A 19 17.31 11.99 8.09
C ALA A 19 16.21 12.58 7.21
N LYS A 20 15.58 13.69 7.64
CA LYS A 20 14.61 14.43 6.83
C LYS A 20 15.20 14.97 5.53
N ALA A 21 16.40 15.54 5.59
CA ALA A 21 17.09 16.04 4.39
C ALA A 21 17.36 14.90 3.39
N ASN A 22 17.89 13.77 3.88
CA ASN A 22 18.17 12.58 3.07
C ASN A 22 16.90 11.99 2.46
N HIS A 23 15.82 11.91 3.22
CA HIS A 23 14.53 11.44 2.72
C HIS A 23 14.03 12.33 1.57
N LYS A 24 14.14 13.65 1.72
CA LYS A 24 13.74 14.60 0.68
C LYS A 24 14.61 14.48 -0.57
N ALA A 25 15.93 14.45 -0.40
CA ALA A 25 16.88 14.25 -1.50
C ALA A 25 16.63 12.93 -2.26
N ALA A 26 16.34 11.84 -1.55
CA ALA A 26 16.01 10.57 -2.16
C ALA A 26 14.71 10.63 -2.98
N ARG A 27 13.69 11.34 -2.48
CA ARG A 27 12.43 11.55 -3.21
C ARG A 27 12.66 12.37 -4.49
N GLU A 28 13.43 13.45 -4.40
CA GLU A 28 13.78 14.29 -5.54
C GLU A 28 14.60 13.52 -6.57
N ALA A 29 15.59 12.73 -6.14
CA ALA A 29 16.38 11.89 -7.04
C ALA A 29 15.52 10.85 -7.78
N ARG A 30 14.55 10.23 -7.10
CA ARG A 30 13.59 9.31 -7.75
C ARG A 30 12.72 10.02 -8.78
N GLN A 31 12.25 11.23 -8.48
CA GLN A 31 11.48 12.03 -9.42
C GLN A 31 12.31 12.46 -10.63
N ALA A 32 13.54 12.91 -10.41
CA ALA A 32 14.48 13.25 -11.47
C ALA A 32 14.80 12.05 -12.36
N ALA A 33 15.01 10.86 -11.77
CA ALA A 33 15.22 9.63 -12.54
C ALA A 33 13.98 9.27 -13.40
N ARG A 34 12.77 9.42 -12.85
CA ARG A 34 11.52 9.21 -13.62
C ARG A 34 11.40 10.19 -14.80
N LEU A 35 11.77 11.46 -14.59
CA LEU A 35 11.76 12.46 -15.66
C LEU A 35 12.83 12.18 -16.71
N ALA A 36 14.03 11.77 -16.30
CA ALA A 36 15.11 11.43 -17.22
C ALA A 36 14.77 10.22 -18.10
N ILE A 37 14.08 9.20 -17.54
CA ILE A 37 13.56 8.07 -18.33
C ILE A 37 12.53 8.54 -19.36
N LEU A 38 11.69 9.53 -19.01
CA LEU A 38 10.69 10.08 -19.92
C LEU A 38 11.32 10.96 -21.04
N GLU A 39 12.44 11.64 -20.75
CA GLU A 39 13.15 12.48 -21.71
C GLU A 39 14.05 11.66 -22.65
N GLN A 40 14.48 10.47 -22.26
CA GLN A 40 15.17 9.56 -23.17
C GLN A 40 14.22 9.05 -24.27
N PRO A 41 14.66 9.01 -25.54
CA PRO A 41 13.92 8.30 -26.57
C PRO A 41 13.80 6.83 -26.14
N PRO A 42 12.70 6.12 -26.48
CA PRO A 42 12.50 4.74 -26.06
C PRO A 42 13.64 3.87 -26.62
N GLN A 43 14.66 3.62 -25.81
CA GLN A 43 15.61 2.57 -26.06
C GLN A 43 14.90 1.28 -25.66
N GLU A 44 14.89 0.28 -26.55
CA GLU A 44 14.17 -1.00 -26.41
C GLU A 44 14.77 -1.91 -25.32
N GLU A 45 14.92 -1.38 -24.11
CA GLU A 45 15.41 -2.11 -22.95
C GLU A 45 14.37 -1.97 -21.84
N ASP A 46 13.56 -3.03 -21.74
CA ASP A 46 12.70 -3.36 -20.60
C ASP A 46 13.42 -3.13 -19.27
N THR A 47 13.15 -2.00 -18.62
CA THR A 47 13.50 -1.82 -17.21
C THR A 47 12.26 -1.44 -16.43
N SER A 48 11.51 -2.49 -16.06
CA SER A 48 10.70 -2.61 -14.86
C SER A 48 10.11 -1.29 -14.34
N SER A 49 8.89 -0.99 -14.77
CA SER A 49 7.99 -0.08 -14.06
C SER A 49 7.97 -0.47 -12.57
N PRO A 50 8.42 0.36 -11.61
CA PRO A 50 7.97 0.25 -10.24
C PRO A 50 6.54 0.79 -10.27
N TYR A 51 5.61 -0.06 -10.71
CA TYR A 51 4.18 0.09 -10.48
C TYR A 51 3.97 -0.07 -8.97
N ILE A 52 4.32 0.97 -8.22
CA ILE A 52 3.63 1.23 -6.96
C ILE A 52 2.26 1.70 -7.41
N SER A 53 1.39 0.73 -7.67
CA SER A 53 -0.02 0.99 -7.72
C SER A 53 -0.45 1.29 -6.30
N GLU A 54 -0.67 2.56 -6.02
CA GLU A 54 -1.48 2.94 -4.88
C GLU A 54 -2.98 2.61 -5.14
N ASP A 55 -3.29 2.06 -6.33
CA ASP A 55 -4.58 1.57 -6.81
C ASP A 55 -4.40 0.18 -7.44
N GLU A 56 -4.04 -0.84 -6.65
CA GLU A 56 -4.22 -2.22 -7.08
C GLU A 56 -5.67 -2.64 -6.74
N PRO A 57 -6.62 -2.70 -7.70
CA PRO A 57 -7.84 -3.44 -7.47
C PRO A 57 -7.43 -4.90 -7.34
N ILE A 58 -7.67 -5.45 -6.15
CA ILE A 58 -7.48 -6.87 -5.83
C ILE A 58 -8.01 -7.71 -7.00
N GLU A 59 -7.10 -8.36 -7.72
CA GLU A 59 -7.42 -9.36 -8.73
C GLU A 59 -8.14 -10.50 -7.99
N THR A 60 -9.46 -10.54 -8.07
CA THR A 60 -10.23 -11.66 -7.54
C THR A 60 -9.98 -12.85 -8.46
N ALA A 61 -9.03 -13.68 -8.07
CA ALA A 61 -8.75 -14.97 -8.68
C ALA A 61 -10.05 -15.76 -8.87
N GLU A 62 -10.43 -15.96 -10.12
CA GLU A 62 -11.48 -16.89 -10.49
C GLU A 62 -10.89 -18.31 -10.46
N GLN A 63 -11.25 -19.08 -9.43
CA GLN A 63 -11.63 -20.51 -9.48
C GLN A 63 -11.51 -21.19 -8.10
N ASP A 64 -12.31 -20.72 -7.16
CA ASP A 64 -13.29 -21.58 -6.51
C ASP A 64 -14.66 -20.95 -6.82
N PRO A 65 -15.77 -21.71 -6.96
CA PRO A 65 -17.08 -21.08 -7.12
C PRO A 65 -17.31 -20.20 -5.90
N THR A 66 -17.18 -18.89 -6.10
CA THR A 66 -17.49 -17.94 -5.04
C THR A 66 -18.93 -18.22 -4.64
N PRO A 67 -19.23 -18.46 -3.34
CA PRO A 67 -20.59 -18.64 -2.93
C PRO A 67 -21.39 -17.43 -3.40
N PRO A 68 -22.62 -17.62 -3.92
CA PRO A 68 -23.42 -16.51 -4.40
C PRO A 68 -23.46 -15.42 -3.32
N PRO A 69 -23.39 -14.14 -3.71
CA PRO A 69 -23.38 -13.05 -2.75
C PRO A 69 -24.60 -13.18 -1.83
N PRO A 70 -24.44 -12.92 -0.52
CA PRO A 70 -25.55 -13.07 0.42
C PRO A 70 -26.71 -12.15 0.01
N PRO A 71 -27.96 -12.54 0.30
CA PRO A 71 -29.14 -11.73 0.00
C PRO A 71 -28.97 -10.32 0.55
N ARG A 72 -29.21 -9.31 -0.30
CA ARG A 72 -29.14 -7.92 0.13
C ARG A 72 -30.30 -7.64 1.08
N ARG A 73 -30.01 -6.98 2.20
CA ARG A 73 -31.05 -6.54 3.12
C ARG A 73 -31.88 -5.42 2.48
N THR A 74 -33.20 -5.56 2.53
CA THR A 74 -34.16 -4.51 2.17
C THR A 74 -34.31 -3.52 3.34
N LEU A 75 -34.87 -2.33 3.07
CA LEU A 75 -35.13 -1.33 4.12
C LEU A 75 -36.00 -1.89 5.27
N GLY A 76 -36.86 -2.88 4.99
CA GLY A 76 -37.69 -3.56 5.99
C GLY A 76 -36.91 -4.49 6.93
N ASP A 77 -35.72 -4.95 6.54
CA ASP A 77 -34.96 -5.95 7.31
C ASP A 77 -34.25 -5.35 8.54
N TYR A 78 -34.11 -4.02 8.59
CA TYR A 78 -33.46 -3.32 9.71
C TYR A 78 -34.37 -3.21 10.95
N GLY A 79 -35.67 -3.50 10.82
CA GLY A 79 -36.64 -3.45 11.91
C GLY A 79 -37.02 -4.82 12.50
N LEU A 80 -36.54 -5.93 11.92
CA LEU A 80 -36.80 -7.27 12.45
C LEU A 80 -35.95 -7.49 13.71
N ARG A 81 -36.59 -7.63 14.86
CA ARG A 81 -35.93 -8.10 16.08
C ARG A 81 -35.69 -9.60 15.90
N ASN A 82 -34.44 -10.05 15.99
CA ASN A 82 -34.14 -11.47 16.15
C ASN A 82 -34.93 -11.92 17.39
N ASN A 83 -35.97 -12.71 17.18
CA ASN A 83 -36.86 -13.18 18.24
C ASN A 83 -36.06 -14.09 19.19
N GLY A 84 -35.46 -13.41 20.17
CA GLY A 84 -34.70 -13.86 21.33
C GLY A 84 -34.33 -15.33 21.40
N GLU A 85 -33.05 -15.62 21.19
CA GLU A 85 -32.38 -16.69 21.93
C GLU A 85 -31.50 -16.03 23.00
N ILE A 86 -31.83 -16.32 24.26
CA ILE A 86 -30.99 -16.17 25.46
C ILE A 86 -30.61 -17.59 25.87
#